data_AF-A0A3D1TCC7-F1
#
_entry.id   AF-A0A3D1TCC7-F1
#
_cell.length_a   1.000
_cell.length_b   1.000
_cell.length_c   1.000
_cell.angle_alpha   90.00
_cell.angle_beta   90.00
_cell.angle_gamma   90.00
#
_symmetry.space_group_name_H-M   'P 1'
#
loop_
_entity.id
_entity.type
_entity.pdbx_description
1 polymer ?
#
loop_
_entity_poly.entity_id
_entity_poly.type
_entity_poly.pdbx_seq_one_letter_code
_entity_poly.pdbx_strand_id
1 'polypeptide(L)'
;MFRYKRRRIMLTHPSLLRSGTGPARCLAAMAFLLAASCGITSALTFVPSDPGLICTHTIQTDWGTGYQGQLKIKNTTSAALDWSVTMVDFPDTITSLWGAAWTQTGDDILLEGFETYHNLIPKNNTFTIGYVAER
;
A
#
# COMPACT_ATOMS: atom_id res chain seq x y z
N MET A 1 -6.67 -77.55 -33.71
CA MET A 1 -5.59 -78.49 -34.09
C MET A 1 -4.53 -77.70 -34.87
N PHE A 2 -3.24 -77.95 -34.63
CA PHE A 2 -2.00 -77.32 -35.19
C PHE A 2 -1.66 -75.91 -34.64
N ARG A 3 -0.79 -75.74 -33.62
CA ARG A 3 0.69 -75.87 -33.50
C ARG A 3 1.53 -74.90 -34.35
N TYR A 4 2.26 -73.98 -33.70
CA TYR A 4 3.74 -73.83 -33.66
C TYR A 4 4.11 -72.60 -32.79
N LYS A 5 4.84 -72.63 -31.66
CA LYS A 5 6.19 -73.10 -31.25
C LYS A 5 7.32 -72.03 -31.43
N ARG A 6 7.52 -71.24 -30.35
CA ARG A 6 8.77 -70.87 -29.62
C ARG A 6 10.06 -70.33 -30.31
N ARG A 7 10.64 -69.34 -29.58
CA ARG A 7 12.07 -68.87 -29.42
C ARG A 7 12.60 -67.93 -30.52
N ARG A 8 12.94 -66.65 -30.24
CA ARG A 8 14.04 -66.03 -29.46
C ARG A 8 15.42 -66.21 -30.13
N ILE A 9 16.18 -65.09 -30.23
CA ILE A 9 17.64 -64.88 -30.56
C ILE A 9 17.73 -63.83 -31.69
N MET A 10 18.53 -62.76 -31.72
CA MET A 10 19.69 -62.20 -30.99
C MET A 10 19.65 -60.67 -31.30
N LEU A 11 19.54 -59.72 -30.36
CA LEU A 11 20.61 -59.16 -29.51
C LEU A 11 21.94 -58.90 -30.23
N THR A 12 22.01 -57.74 -30.91
CA THR A 12 23.23 -57.01 -31.20
C THR A 12 23.71 -56.29 -29.92
N HIS A 13 24.87 -56.71 -29.40
CA HIS A 13 25.77 -55.90 -28.55
C HIS A 13 26.64 -55.00 -29.46
N PRO A 14 27.51 -54.06 -29.00
CA PRO A 14 27.75 -53.50 -27.66
C PRO A 14 27.82 -51.94 -27.64
N SER A 15 27.79 -51.38 -26.42
CA SER A 15 28.70 -50.34 -25.84
C SER A 15 29.28 -49.27 -26.78
N LEU A 16 29.23 -47.94 -26.56
CA LEU A 16 29.50 -47.04 -25.42
C LEU A 16 29.02 -45.65 -25.92
N LEU A 17 28.60 -44.64 -25.17
CA LEU A 17 29.26 -44.03 -24.03
C LEU A 17 28.25 -43.07 -23.38
N ARG A 18 28.35 -43.02 -22.06
CA ARG A 18 27.65 -42.18 -21.11
C ARG A 18 27.99 -40.69 -21.24
N SER A 19 27.08 -39.89 -20.68
CA SER A 19 27.21 -38.50 -20.19
C SER A 19 26.86 -37.41 -21.22
N GLY A 20 26.06 -36.41 -20.90
CA GLY A 20 25.48 -36.00 -19.62
C GLY A 20 24.21 -35.18 -19.83
N THR A 21 23.43 -35.14 -18.77
CA THR A 21 22.18 -34.41 -18.62
C THR A 21 22.36 -32.90 -18.74
N GLY A 22 21.54 -32.28 -19.59
CA GLY A 22 21.22 -30.87 -19.52
C GLY A 22 19.82 -30.63 -20.08
N PRO A 23 18.80 -30.33 -19.26
CA PRO A 23 17.58 -29.68 -19.74
C PRO A 23 17.91 -28.18 -19.90
N ALA A 24 17.32 -27.38 -20.76
CA ALA A 24 16.09 -27.48 -21.49
C ALA A 24 16.14 -26.53 -22.70
N ARG A 25 15.24 -26.78 -23.64
CA ARG A 25 14.93 -25.92 -24.78
C ARG A 25 14.44 -24.57 -24.27
N CYS A 26 15.08 -23.48 -24.65
CA CYS A 26 14.50 -22.14 -24.51
C CYS A 26 14.23 -21.58 -25.90
N LEU A 27 13.00 -21.79 -26.38
CA LEU A 27 12.40 -20.96 -27.41
C LEU A 27 12.31 -19.54 -26.86
N ALA A 28 13.05 -18.61 -27.45
CA ALA A 28 12.92 -17.19 -27.16
C ALA A 28 11.59 -16.69 -27.73
N ALA A 29 10.55 -16.65 -26.90
CA ALA A 29 9.39 -15.82 -27.15
C ALA A 29 9.79 -14.36 -26.90
N MET A 30 9.72 -13.51 -27.93
CA MET A 30 9.84 -12.07 -27.73
C MET A 30 8.67 -11.59 -26.88
N ALA A 31 8.93 -11.38 -25.59
CA ALA A 31 8.00 -10.73 -24.69
C ALA A 31 7.95 -9.23 -25.03
N PHE A 32 6.78 -8.76 -25.45
CA PHE A 32 6.45 -7.34 -25.43
C PHE A 32 6.56 -6.87 -23.97
N LEU A 33 7.58 -6.07 -23.67
CA LEU A 33 7.67 -5.37 -22.39
C LEU A 33 6.57 -4.31 -22.37
N LEU A 34 5.39 -4.67 -21.88
CA LEU A 34 4.51 -3.68 -21.30
C LEU A 34 5.26 -3.15 -20.07
N ALA A 35 5.85 -1.98 -20.19
CA ALA A 35 6.25 -1.21 -19.03
C ALA A 35 4.97 -0.97 -18.23
N ALA A 36 4.77 -1.75 -17.17
CA ALA A 36 3.87 -1.37 -16.11
C ALA A 36 4.49 -0.11 -15.51
N SER A 37 4.07 1.06 -15.98
CA SER A 37 4.16 2.27 -15.18
C SER A 37 3.34 1.96 -13.94
N CYS A 38 3.99 1.45 -12.90
CA CYS A 38 3.45 1.48 -11.56
C CYS A 38 3.26 2.98 -11.32
N GLY A 39 2.03 3.47 -11.58
CA GLY A 39 1.66 4.82 -11.22
C GLY A 39 2.00 4.93 -9.76
N ILE A 40 2.99 5.76 -9.44
CA ILE A 40 3.28 6.10 -8.07
C ILE A 40 2.05 6.89 -7.64
N THR A 41 1.08 6.21 -7.06
CA THR A 41 0.02 6.88 -6.32
C THR A 41 0.75 7.50 -5.13
N SER A 42 1.06 8.80 -5.22
CA SER A 42 1.62 9.52 -4.09
C SER A 42 0.68 9.32 -2.92
N ALA A 43 1.17 8.63 -1.89
CA ALA A 43 0.44 8.53 -0.65
C ALA A 43 0.42 9.93 -0.01
N LEU A 44 -0.75 10.35 0.46
CA LEU A 44 -0.88 11.59 1.20
C LEU A 44 0.03 11.53 2.44
N THR A 45 0.84 12.57 2.64
CA THR A 45 1.82 12.64 3.73
C THR A 45 1.23 13.39 4.91
N PHE A 46 1.37 12.81 6.11
CA PHE A 46 0.93 13.41 7.37
C PHE A 46 2.14 13.56 8.29
N VAL A 47 2.45 14.79 8.67
CA VAL A 47 3.58 15.13 9.55
C VAL A 47 3.04 15.56 10.92
N PRO A 48 3.06 14.69 11.94
CA PRO A 48 2.66 15.07 13.29
C PRO A 48 3.71 15.95 13.98
N SER A 49 3.28 16.79 14.92
CA SER A 49 4.15 17.66 15.73
C SER A 49 5.07 16.91 16.69
N ASP A 50 4.71 15.69 17.08
CA ASP A 50 5.46 14.85 18.01
C ASP A 50 5.57 13.41 17.46
N PRO A 51 6.76 12.77 17.53
CA PRO A 51 6.97 11.40 17.02
C PRO A 51 6.16 10.32 17.77
N GLY A 52 5.65 10.63 18.97
CA GLY A 52 4.73 9.78 19.72
C GLY A 52 3.30 9.78 19.20
N LEU A 53 2.98 10.65 18.24
CA LEU A 53 1.70 10.68 17.53
C LEU A 53 1.78 9.87 16.24
N ILE A 54 0.88 8.90 16.08
CA ILE A 54 0.78 8.08 14.87
C ILE A 54 -0.51 8.44 14.13
N CYS A 55 -0.36 8.81 12.86
CA CYS A 55 -1.47 9.16 11.98
C CYS A 55 -1.94 7.95 11.16
N THR A 56 -3.24 7.76 11.02
CA THR A 56 -3.85 6.76 10.14
C THR A 56 -5.01 7.38 9.38
N HIS A 57 -4.90 7.42 8.06
CA HIS A 57 -5.88 8.02 7.17
C HIS A 57 -6.70 6.95 6.43
N THR A 58 -7.98 7.25 6.23
CA THR A 58 -8.90 6.41 5.47
C THR A 58 -9.89 7.27 4.70
N ILE A 59 -10.23 6.85 3.48
CA ILE A 59 -11.39 7.37 2.75
C ILE A 59 -12.61 6.56 3.19
N GLN A 60 -13.61 7.24 3.77
CA GLN A 60 -14.81 6.61 4.31
C GLN A 60 -15.86 6.38 3.23
N THR A 61 -16.04 7.36 2.35
CA THR A 61 -16.92 7.30 1.19
C THR A 61 -16.33 8.14 0.07
N ASP A 62 -16.60 7.72 -1.16
CA ASP A 62 -16.08 8.34 -2.39
C ASP A 62 -17.18 8.32 -3.44
N TRP A 63 -17.52 9.48 -3.98
CA TRP A 63 -18.55 9.65 -5.01
C TRP A 63 -17.98 10.14 -6.35
N GLY A 64 -16.66 10.02 -6.55
CA GLY A 64 -15.99 10.37 -7.80
C GLY A 64 -15.54 11.83 -7.85
N THR A 65 -16.48 12.78 -7.78
CA THR A 65 -16.16 14.23 -7.78
C THR A 65 -15.68 14.76 -6.43
N GLY A 66 -15.79 13.95 -5.37
CA GLY A 66 -15.33 14.27 -4.03
C GLY A 66 -15.42 13.05 -3.12
N TYR A 67 -15.00 13.23 -1.87
CA TYR A 67 -14.94 12.15 -0.89
C TYR A 67 -14.99 12.66 0.54
N GLN A 68 -15.30 11.76 1.47
CA GLN A 68 -15.16 12.00 2.91
C GLN A 68 -13.91 11.27 3.43
N GLY A 69 -12.95 12.03 3.93
CA GLY A 69 -11.75 11.51 4.59
C GLY A 69 -11.92 11.44 6.12
N GLN A 70 -11.18 10.52 6.73
CA GLN A 70 -11.02 10.42 8.17
C GLN A 70 -9.55 10.27 8.52
N LEU A 71 -9.09 11.07 9.48
CA LEU A 71 -7.75 10.97 10.06
C LEU A 71 -7.88 10.56 11.53
N LYS A 72 -7.16 9.51 11.92
CA LYS A 72 -7.00 9.10 13.32
C LYS A 72 -5.60 9.44 13.78
N ILE A 73 -5.49 10.11 14.93
CA ILE A 73 -4.23 10.48 15.56
C ILE A 73 -4.13 9.73 16.89
N LYS A 74 -3.21 8.78 16.97
CA LYS A 74 -2.96 7.98 18.18
C LYS A 74 -1.78 8.56 18.96
N ASN A 75 -2.01 8.95 20.21
CA ASN A 75 -0.91 9.19 21.15
C ASN A 75 -0.46 7.84 21.74
N THR A 76 0.81 7.49 21.52
CA THR A 76 1.42 6.24 22.01
C THR A 76 2.30 6.44 23.25
N THR A 77 2.39 7.67 23.74
CA THR A 77 3.20 8.02 24.90
C THR A 77 2.46 7.77 26.21
N SER A 78 3.19 7.89 27.33
CA SER A 78 2.65 7.79 28.68
C SER A 78 2.08 9.12 29.23
N ALA A 79 2.11 10.19 28.45
CA ALA A 79 1.62 11.52 28.83
C ALA A 79 0.53 12.02 27.87
N ALA A 80 -0.23 13.04 28.28
CA ALA A 80 -1.07 13.78 27.34
C ALA A 80 -0.18 14.63 26.44
N LEU A 81 -0.50 14.69 25.15
CA LEU A 81 0.24 15.49 24.18
C LEU A 81 -0.68 16.55 23.58
N ASP A 82 -0.15 17.76 23.45
CA ASP A 82 -0.67 18.74 22.50
C ASP A 82 -0.35 18.25 21.09
N TRP A 83 -1.26 18.46 20.16
CA TRP A 83 -1.16 17.84 18.84
C TRP A 83 -1.41 18.85 17.74
N SER A 84 -0.56 18.77 16.72
CA SER A 84 -0.87 19.25 15.40
C SER A 84 -0.35 18.26 14.35
N VAL A 85 -0.97 18.27 13.18
CA VAL A 85 -0.60 17.43 12.04
C VAL A 85 -0.65 18.28 10.79
N THR A 86 0.43 18.28 10.02
CA THR A 86 0.44 18.91 8.69
C THR A 86 0.19 17.86 7.62
N MET A 87 -0.84 18.05 6.81
CA MET A 87 -1.04 17.32 5.56
C MET A 87 -0.22 18.03 4.49
N VAL A 88 0.75 17.33 3.91
CA VAL A 88 1.71 17.92 2.97
C VAL A 88 1.31 17.59 1.53
N ASP A 89 1.44 18.57 0.63
CA ASP A 89 1.09 18.45 -0.79
C ASP A 89 -0.33 17.88 -1.00
N PHE A 90 -1.31 18.42 -0.26
CA PHE A 90 -2.69 17.96 -0.33
C PHE A 90 -3.30 18.34 -1.71
N PRO A 91 -3.69 17.35 -2.54
CA PRO A 91 -3.99 17.60 -3.96
C PRO A 91 -5.40 18.14 -4.22
N ASP A 92 -6.28 18.06 -3.23
CA ASP A 92 -7.71 18.32 -3.36
C ASP A 92 -8.12 19.57 -2.56
N THR A 93 -9.36 20.03 -2.72
CA THR A 93 -9.86 21.18 -1.94
C THR A 93 -10.76 20.72 -0.79
N ILE A 94 -10.40 21.02 0.46
CA ILE A 94 -11.29 20.77 1.61
C ILE A 94 -12.46 21.74 1.59
N THR A 95 -13.68 21.23 1.56
CA THR A 95 -14.92 22.04 1.60
C THR A 95 -15.57 22.06 2.98
N SER A 96 -15.29 21.06 3.81
CA SER A 96 -15.75 21.01 5.20
C SER A 96 -14.79 20.16 6.03
N LEU A 97 -14.53 20.59 7.26
CA LEU A 97 -13.70 19.87 8.23
C LEU A 97 -14.31 20.00 9.62
N TRP A 98 -14.32 18.90 10.38
CA TRP A 98 -14.81 18.89 11.76
C TRP A 98 -13.90 18.10 12.68
N GLY A 99 -13.88 18.52 13.95
CA GLY A 99 -13.06 17.91 14.99
C GLY A 99 -11.72 18.61 15.20
N ALA A 100 -11.30 19.53 14.31
CA ALA A 100 -10.07 20.28 14.46
C ALA A 100 -10.20 21.71 13.96
N ALA A 101 -9.34 22.58 14.47
CA ALA A 101 -8.99 23.82 13.79
C ALA A 101 -8.05 23.50 12.62
N TRP A 102 -8.12 24.31 11.56
CA TRP A 102 -7.27 24.11 10.40
C TRP A 102 -6.92 25.42 9.71
N THR A 103 -5.74 25.45 9.09
CA THR A 103 -5.25 26.56 8.25
C THR A 103 -4.55 25.98 7.03
N GLN A 104 -4.80 26.54 5.85
CA GLN A 104 -4.15 26.13 4.60
C GLN A 104 -3.11 27.17 4.15
N THR A 105 -1.92 26.70 3.76
CA THR A 105 -0.85 27.51 3.18
C THR A 105 -0.34 26.83 1.92
N GLY A 106 -0.73 27.31 0.75
CA GLY A 106 -0.48 26.60 -0.50
C GLY A 106 -1.23 25.26 -0.50
N ASP A 107 -0.50 24.18 -0.77
CA ASP A 107 -1.03 22.81 -0.77
C ASP A 107 -0.90 22.13 0.61
N ASP A 108 -0.31 22.81 1.59
CA ASP A 108 -0.16 22.27 2.95
C ASP A 108 -1.33 22.69 3.85
N ILE A 109 -1.84 21.74 4.64
CA ILE A 109 -2.94 21.96 5.58
C ILE A 109 -2.48 21.61 6.99
N LEU A 110 -2.40 22.62 7.86
CA LEU A 110 -2.16 22.45 9.29
C LEU A 110 -3.48 22.12 9.99
N LEU A 111 -3.50 21.03 10.74
CA LEU A 111 -4.59 20.60 11.60
C LEU A 111 -4.14 20.64 13.06
N GLU A 112 -4.97 21.19 13.95
CA GLU A 112 -4.68 21.25 15.38
C GLU A 112 -5.96 21.23 16.22
N GLY A 113 -5.83 20.91 17.51
CA GLY A 113 -6.96 21.03 18.42
C GLY A 113 -7.42 22.49 18.59
N PHE A 114 -8.65 22.71 19.02
CA PHE A 114 -9.08 24.08 19.32
C PHE A 114 -8.39 24.57 20.59
N GLU A 115 -7.97 25.84 20.63
CA GLU A 115 -7.24 26.41 21.78
C GLU A 115 -7.92 26.17 23.14
N THR A 116 -9.25 26.05 23.15
CA THR A 116 -10.05 25.86 24.37
C THR A 116 -10.57 24.43 24.58
N TYR A 117 -10.53 23.56 23.56
CA TYR A 117 -11.01 22.17 23.66
C TYR A 117 -10.40 21.28 22.56
N HIS A 118 -10.22 19.99 22.85
CA HIS A 118 -9.55 19.04 21.95
C HIS A 118 -8.08 19.34 21.63
N ASN A 119 -7.41 20.27 22.32
CA ASN A 119 -5.97 20.52 22.18
C ASN A 119 -5.10 19.35 22.69
N LEU A 120 -5.59 18.56 23.64
CA LEU A 120 -4.82 17.44 24.20
C LEU A 120 -5.38 16.08 23.80
N ILE A 121 -4.51 15.19 23.31
CA ILE A 121 -4.80 13.76 23.20
C ILE A 121 -4.24 13.07 24.45
N PRO A 122 -5.10 12.48 25.32
CA PRO A 122 -4.63 11.76 26.50
C PRO A 122 -3.68 10.62 26.15
N LYS A 123 -2.86 10.22 27.13
CA LYS A 123 -1.95 9.07 26.99
C LYS A 123 -2.68 7.85 26.44
N ASN A 124 -2.06 7.15 25.50
CA ASN A 124 -2.60 5.94 24.89
C ASN A 124 -4.02 6.10 24.32
N ASN A 125 -4.44 7.30 23.93
CA ASN A 125 -5.77 7.55 23.36
C ASN A 125 -5.67 7.98 21.89
N THR A 126 -6.81 7.92 21.19
CA THR A 126 -6.93 8.27 19.78
C THR A 126 -7.92 9.41 19.63
N PHE A 127 -7.51 10.46 18.91
CA PHE A 127 -8.41 11.51 18.44
C PHE A 127 -8.75 11.27 16.97
N THR A 128 -9.97 11.60 16.55
CA THR A 128 -10.44 11.37 15.18
C THR A 128 -11.00 12.66 14.60
N ILE A 129 -10.57 12.95 13.38
CA ILE A 129 -10.96 14.11 12.60
C ILE A 129 -11.61 13.62 11.30
N GLY A 130 -12.55 14.40 10.77
CA GLY A 130 -13.18 14.11 9.49
C GLY A 130 -13.22 15.35 8.62
N TYR A 131 -13.23 15.12 7.30
CA TYR A 131 -13.33 16.19 6.33
C TYR A 131 -14.02 15.71 5.05
N VAL A 132 -14.53 16.65 4.27
CA VAL A 132 -14.99 16.47 2.90
C VAL A 132 -14.09 17.26 1.97
N ALA A 133 -13.69 16.64 0.86
CA ALA A 133 -12.88 17.28 -0.17
C ALA A 133 -13.46 17.05 -1.57
N GLU A 134 -13.21 18.01 -2.46
CA GLU A 134 -13.52 17.97 -3.89
C GLU A 134 -12.22 17.81 -4.70
N ARG A 135 -12.29 17.04 -5.79
CA ARG A 135 -11.16 16.71 -6.68
C ARG A 135 -11.06 17.63 -7.90
#